data_AF-A0AAV5N843-F1
#
_entry.id   AF-A0AAV5N843-F1
#
_cell.length_a   1.000
_cell.length_b   1.000
_cell.length_c   1.000
_cell.angle_alpha   90.00
_cell.angle_beta   90.00
_cell.angle_gamma   90.00
#
_symmetry.space_group_name_H-M   'P 1'
#
loop_
_entity.id
_entity.type
_entity.pdbx_description
1 polymer ?
#
loop_
_entity_poly.entity_id
_entity_poly.type
_entity_poly.pdbx_seq_one_letter_code
_entity_poly.pdbx_strand_id
1 'polypeptide(L)'
;MSNESKPMITDVFVAGARKGWGIATSSTLPNVLMAFVIIKALEITGALKGLGFVFAPLMNLFGLPGEAAAVLIGGWMSMGGGIGVAVSLYANGTLSGEHLAILAPAIYLMGSQIQYAGRILGVIGTKASKIPVMIVVSVINAFIAMFLMKIFVG
;
A
#
# COMPACT_ATOMS: atom_id res chain seq x y z
N MET A 1 41.70 20.14 0.31
CA MET A 1 41.07 18.82 0.11
C MET A 1 40.92 18.20 1.49
N SER A 2 39.73 18.26 2.08
CA SER A 2 39.48 17.64 3.39
C SER A 2 39.50 16.12 3.24
N ASN A 3 40.38 15.46 3.99
CA ASN A 3 40.37 14.01 4.19
C ASN A 3 39.06 13.64 4.89
N GLU A 4 38.03 13.25 4.13
CA GLU A 4 36.91 12.51 4.72
C GLU A 4 37.43 11.10 5.06
N SER A 5 37.78 10.89 6.32
CA SER A 5 38.02 9.54 6.84
C SER A 5 36.77 8.71 6.61
N LYS A 6 36.92 7.55 5.97
CA LYS A 6 35.81 6.64 5.64
C LYS A 6 34.96 6.45 6.91
N PRO A 7 33.67 6.85 6.89
CA PRO A 7 32.85 6.84 8.10
C PRO A 7 32.78 5.42 8.66
N MET A 8 32.82 5.32 9.99
CA MET A 8 32.68 4.03 10.66
C MET A 8 31.33 3.40 10.30
N ILE A 9 31.27 2.08 10.21
CA ILE A 9 30.02 1.35 9.95
C ILE A 9 28.95 1.72 10.99
N THR A 10 29.35 1.97 12.23
CA THR A 10 28.46 2.42 13.31
C THR A 10 27.88 3.82 13.06
N ASP A 11 28.66 4.75 12.50
CA ASP A 11 28.18 6.11 12.20
C ASP A 11 27.16 6.08 11.06
N VAL A 12 27.41 5.26 10.04
CA VAL A 12 26.46 5.03 8.94
C VAL A 12 25.16 4.41 9.47
N PHE A 13 25.26 3.43 10.38
CA PHE A 13 24.10 2.81 11.02
C PHE A 13 23.29 3.82 11.84
N VAL A 14 23.93 4.59 12.72
CA VAL A 14 23.25 5.58 13.57
C VAL A 14 22.62 6.70 12.73
N ALA A 15 23.31 7.17 11.70
CA ALA A 15 22.77 8.15 10.76
C ALA A 15 21.53 7.59 10.02
N GLY A 16 21.62 6.34 9.56
CA GLY A 16 20.49 5.62 8.97
C GLY A 16 19.30 5.50 9.93
N ALA A 17 19.54 5.12 11.18
CA ALA A 17 18.51 4.99 12.20
C ALA A 17 17.81 6.33 12.50
N ARG A 18 18.58 7.42 12.66
CA ARG A 18 18.02 8.77 12.85
C ARG A 18 17.19 9.23 11.66
N LYS A 19 17.68 8.99 10.44
CA LYS A 19 16.96 9.32 9.21
C LYS A 19 15.66 8.51 9.10
N GLY A 20 15.73 7.20 9.38
CA GLY A 20 14.56 6.32 9.42
C GLY A 20 13.52 6.79 10.43
N TRP A 21 13.95 7.15 11.64
CA TRP A 21 13.08 7.73 12.67
C TRP A 21 12.41 9.04 12.21
N GLY A 22 13.18 9.93 11.58
CA GLY A 22 12.65 11.17 11.03
C GLY A 22 11.57 10.92 9.97
N ILE A 23 11.80 10.00 9.04
CA ILE A 23 10.82 9.62 8.01
C ILE A 23 9.58 8.98 8.65
N ALA A 24 9.77 8.09 9.63
CA ALA A 24 8.69 7.41 10.32
C ALA A 24 7.76 8.40 11.04
N THR A 25 8.33 9.32 11.81
CA THR A 25 7.57 10.27 12.64
C THR A 25 7.01 11.45 11.85
N SER A 26 7.75 11.94 10.85
CA SER A 26 7.39 13.17 10.12
C SER A 26 6.60 12.90 8.84
N SER A 27 6.54 11.64 8.37
CA SER A 27 5.84 11.30 7.13
C SER A 27 4.99 10.04 7.25
N THR A 28 5.57 8.90 7.62
CA THR A 28 4.84 7.62 7.60
C THR A 28 3.68 7.62 8.59
N LEU A 29 3.92 7.99 9.85
CA LEU A 29 2.92 7.94 10.91
C LEU A 29 1.76 8.92 10.66
N PRO A 30 1.97 10.22 10.33
CA PRO A 30 0.87 11.12 10.01
C PRO A 30 0.04 10.67 8.82
N ASN A 31 0.68 10.16 7.75
CA ASN A 31 -0.03 9.69 6.57
C ASN A 31 -0.89 8.46 6.86
N VAL A 32 -0.39 7.50 7.64
CA VAL A 32 -1.15 6.31 8.07
C VAL A 32 -2.32 6.72 8.96
N LEU A 33 -2.11 7.62 9.92
CA LEU A 33 -3.19 8.15 10.79
C LEU A 33 -4.27 8.87 9.97
N MET A 34 -3.87 9.72 9.02
CA MET A 34 -4.80 10.41 8.13
C MET A 34 -5.63 9.41 7.31
N ALA A 35 -4.99 8.38 6.74
CA ALA A 35 -5.70 7.33 6.02
C ALA A 35 -6.70 6.59 6.92
N PHE A 36 -6.33 6.29 8.17
CA PHE A 36 -7.23 5.65 9.12
C PHE A 36 -8.45 6.52 9.43
N VAL A 37 -8.25 7.82 9.65
CA VAL A 37 -9.35 8.78 9.90
C VAL A 37 -10.28 8.88 8.68
N ILE A 38 -9.72 8.99 7.47
CA ILE A 38 -10.52 9.02 6.23
C ILE A 38 -11.35 7.75 6.08
N ILE A 39 -10.75 6.59 6.34
CA ILE A 39 -11.43 5.31 6.18
C ILE A 39 -12.52 5.13 7.23
N LYS A 40 -12.29 5.54 8.48
CA LYS A 40 -13.35 5.61 9.48
C LYS A 40 -14.47 6.57 9.08
N ALA A 41 -14.15 7.71 8.48
CA ALA A 41 -15.18 8.61 7.95
C ALA A 41 -15.98 7.96 6.79
N LEU A 42 -15.30 7.28 5.86
CA LEU A 42 -15.95 6.56 4.74
C LEU A 42 -16.79 5.37 5.23
N GLU A 43 -16.37 4.70 6.30
CA GLU A 43 -17.11 3.63 6.96
C GLU A 43 -18.39 4.16 7.61
N ILE A 44 -18.29 5.23 8.41
CA ILE A 44 -19.43 5.86 9.11
C ILE A 44 -20.44 6.42 8.09
N THR A 45 -19.97 7.03 7.00
CA THR A 45 -20.83 7.58 5.94
C THR A 45 -21.44 6.49 5.04
N GLY A 46 -20.99 5.25 5.13
CA GLY A 46 -21.44 4.14 4.27
C GLY A 46 -20.85 4.17 2.85
N ALA A 47 -20.02 5.15 2.52
CA ALA A 47 -19.35 5.24 1.22
C ALA A 47 -18.47 4.01 0.94
N LEU A 48 -17.85 3.43 1.98
CA LEU A 48 -17.07 2.20 1.87
C LEU A 48 -17.93 1.00 1.43
N LYS A 49 -19.19 0.92 1.91
CA LYS A 49 -20.14 -0.12 1.50
C LYS A 49 -20.60 0.08 0.06
N GLY A 50 -20.79 1.32 -0.38
CA GLY A 50 -21.10 1.64 -1.77
C GLY A 50 -19.98 1.23 -2.73
N LEU A 51 -18.73 1.53 -2.39
CA LEU A 51 -17.56 1.02 -3.12
C LEU A 51 -17.50 -0.52 -3.08
N GLY A 52 -17.77 -1.10 -1.92
CA GLY A 52 -17.82 -2.55 -1.75
C GLY A 52 -18.83 -3.22 -2.68
N PHE A 53 -20.02 -2.67 -2.85
CA PHE A 53 -21.04 -3.20 -3.76
C PHE A 53 -20.59 -3.15 -5.23
N VAL A 54 -19.97 -2.04 -5.65
CA VAL A 54 -19.49 -1.88 -7.04
C VAL A 54 -18.35 -2.85 -7.35
N PHE A 55 -17.43 -3.04 -6.41
CA PHE A 55 -16.27 -3.91 -6.61
C PHE A 55 -16.50 -5.37 -6.18
N ALA A 56 -17.63 -5.69 -5.54
CA ALA A 56 -17.96 -7.04 -5.10
C ALA A 56 -17.83 -8.12 -6.19
N PRO A 57 -18.30 -7.90 -7.45
CA PRO A 57 -18.14 -8.90 -8.50
C PRO A 57 -16.68 -9.26 -8.78
N LEU A 58 -15.79 -8.25 -8.74
CA LEU A 58 -14.36 -8.44 -8.96
C LEU A 58 -13.71 -9.10 -7.74
N MET A 59 -14.00 -8.61 -6.53
CA MET A 59 -13.40 -9.14 -5.29
C MET A 59 -13.83 -10.59 -5.01
N ASN A 60 -15.07 -10.95 -5.34
CA ASN A 60 -15.57 -12.32 -5.22
C ASN A 60 -14.77 -13.32 -6.07
N LEU A 61 -14.17 -12.91 -7.19
CA LEU A 61 -13.28 -13.77 -7.97
C LEU A 61 -12.08 -14.26 -7.14
N PHE A 62 -11.66 -13.46 -6.17
CA PHE A 62 -10.55 -13.74 -5.27
C PHE A 62 -11.01 -14.32 -3.92
N GLY A 63 -12.30 -14.60 -3.74
CA GLY A 63 -12.85 -15.02 -2.45
C GLY A 63 -12.86 -13.90 -1.40
N LEU A 64 -12.79 -12.64 -1.83
CA LEU A 64 -12.70 -11.49 -0.94
C LEU A 64 -14.05 -10.75 -0.85
N PRO A 65 -14.41 -10.21 0.32
CA PRO A 65 -15.57 -9.33 0.44
C PRO A 65 -15.36 -8.04 -0.36
N GLY A 66 -16.44 -7.42 -0.83
CA GLY A 66 -16.37 -6.22 -1.65
C GLY A 66 -15.60 -5.07 -1.00
N GLU A 67 -15.71 -4.92 0.31
CA GLU A 67 -15.01 -3.92 1.13
C GLU A 67 -13.49 -4.03 1.04
N ALA A 68 -12.94 -5.20 0.70
CA ALA A 68 -11.51 -5.39 0.47
C ALA A 68 -10.97 -4.54 -0.69
N ALA A 69 -11.83 -4.06 -1.60
CA ALA A 69 -11.42 -3.12 -2.64
C ALA A 69 -10.85 -1.81 -2.06
N ALA A 70 -11.32 -1.38 -0.90
CA ALA A 70 -10.78 -0.21 -0.21
C ALA A 70 -9.31 -0.41 0.19
N VAL A 71 -8.88 -1.64 0.47
CA VAL A 71 -7.49 -1.99 0.77
C VAL A 71 -6.61 -1.78 -0.47
N LEU A 72 -7.08 -2.22 -1.65
CA LEU A 72 -6.35 -2.06 -2.91
C LEU A 72 -6.26 -0.59 -3.33
N ILE A 73 -7.35 0.17 -3.20
CA ILE A 73 -7.37 1.62 -3.47
C ILE A 73 -6.44 2.36 -2.51
N GLY A 74 -6.53 2.05 -1.21
CA GLY A 74 -5.65 2.62 -0.19
C GLY A 74 -4.18 2.30 -0.48
N GLY A 75 -3.87 1.05 -0.82
CA GLY A 75 -2.54 0.58 -1.20
C GLY A 75 -1.99 1.31 -2.42
N TRP A 76 -2.80 1.47 -3.46
CA TRP A 76 -2.43 2.16 -4.69
C TRP A 76 -1.99 3.61 -4.44
N MET A 77 -2.71 4.31 -3.55
CA MET A 77 -2.33 5.65 -3.09
C MET A 77 -1.07 5.60 -2.22
N SER A 78 -1.00 4.66 -1.29
CA SER A 78 0.11 4.46 -0.36
C SER A 78 0.09 3.06 0.25
N MET A 79 1.24 2.39 0.29
CA MET A 79 1.39 1.11 0.97
C MET A 79 0.89 1.14 2.42
N GLY A 80 1.24 2.20 3.18
CA GLY A 80 0.77 2.37 4.55
C GLY A 80 -0.75 2.61 4.65
N GLY A 81 -1.35 3.23 3.64
CA GLY A 81 -2.79 3.39 3.55
C GLY A 81 -3.50 2.04 3.39
N GLY A 82 -3.02 1.20 2.46
CA GLY A 82 -3.54 -0.16 2.27
C GLY A 82 -3.49 -1.00 3.55
N ILE A 83 -2.35 -1.00 4.24
CA ILE A 83 -2.20 -1.72 5.52
C ILE A 83 -3.17 -1.17 6.58
N GLY A 84 -3.29 0.16 6.71
CA GLY A 84 -4.21 0.78 7.67
C GLY A 84 -5.67 0.37 7.44
N VAL A 85 -6.11 0.31 6.17
CA VAL A 85 -7.45 -0.18 5.80
C VAL A 85 -7.61 -1.65 6.15
N ALA A 86 -6.64 -2.48 5.77
CA ALA A 86 -6.69 -3.92 6.00
C ALA A 86 -6.82 -4.23 7.49
N VAL A 87 -6.02 -3.57 8.33
CA VAL A 87 -6.07 -3.72 9.79
C VAL A 87 -7.41 -3.22 10.36
N SER A 88 -7.95 -2.10 9.88
CA SER A 88 -9.25 -1.59 10.32
C SER A 88 -10.38 -2.58 10.01
N LEU A 89 -10.42 -3.11 8.79
CA LEU A 89 -11.46 -4.06 8.38
C LEU A 89 -11.33 -5.42 9.07
N TYR A 90 -10.09 -5.85 9.37
CA TYR A 90 -9.85 -7.04 10.19
C TYR A 90 -10.33 -6.84 11.63
N ALA A 91 -9.99 -5.70 12.25
CA ALA A 91 -10.39 -5.38 13.62
C ALA A 91 -11.93 -5.30 13.79
N ASN A 92 -12.64 -4.87 12.74
CA ASN A 92 -14.10 -4.83 12.70
C ASN A 92 -14.75 -6.17 12.27
N GLY A 93 -13.97 -7.23 12.03
CA GLY A 93 -14.47 -8.55 11.64
C GLY A 93 -14.96 -8.66 10.19
N THR A 94 -14.72 -7.65 9.35
CA THR A 94 -15.06 -7.70 7.91
C THR A 94 -14.06 -8.55 7.11
N LEU A 95 -12.78 -8.54 7.51
CA LEU A 95 -11.75 -9.40 6.93
C LEU A 95 -11.34 -10.51 7.91
N SER A 96 -11.07 -11.70 7.37
CA SER A 96 -10.44 -12.81 8.08
C SER A 96 -8.92 -12.79 7.89
N GLY A 97 -8.19 -13.64 8.62
CA GLY A 97 -6.75 -13.81 8.43
C GLY A 97 -6.41 -14.33 7.02
N GLU A 98 -7.27 -15.17 6.45
CA GLU A 98 -7.16 -15.65 5.06
C GLU A 98 -7.28 -14.49 4.06
N HIS A 99 -8.27 -13.60 4.24
CA HIS A 99 -8.41 -12.42 3.38
C HIS A 99 -7.16 -11.53 3.43
N LEU A 100 -6.56 -11.36 4.62
CA LEU A 100 -5.31 -10.61 4.78
C LEU A 100 -4.14 -11.29 4.05
N ALA A 101 -4.04 -12.61 4.10
CA ALA A 101 -3.02 -13.36 3.38
C ALA A 101 -3.12 -13.15 1.86
N ILE A 102 -4.34 -13.12 1.32
CA ILE A 102 -4.59 -12.83 -0.10
C ILE A 102 -4.21 -11.39 -0.46
N LEU A 103 -4.59 -10.42 0.38
CA LEU A 103 -4.37 -8.99 0.13
C LEU A 103 -2.92 -8.54 0.34
N ALA A 104 -2.16 -9.20 1.22
CA ALA A 104 -0.81 -8.79 1.60
C ALA A 104 0.12 -8.60 0.38
N PRO A 105 0.35 -9.60 -0.50
CA PRO A 105 1.24 -9.39 -1.64
C PRO A 105 0.71 -8.33 -2.62
N ALA A 106 -0.62 -8.19 -2.75
CA ALA A 106 -1.21 -7.18 -3.62
C ALA A 106 -0.83 -5.77 -3.17
N ILE A 107 -0.94 -5.47 -1.87
CA ILE A 107 -0.57 -4.18 -1.28
C ILE A 107 0.89 -3.82 -1.58
N TYR A 108 1.80 -4.79 -1.50
CA TYR A 108 3.22 -4.54 -1.77
C TYR A 108 3.54 -4.44 -3.26
N LEU A 109 2.82 -5.17 -4.11
CA LEU A 109 3.06 -5.17 -5.55
C LEU A 109 2.53 -3.92 -6.24
N MET A 110 1.38 -3.37 -5.82
CA MET A 110 0.78 -2.15 -6.38
C MET A 110 0.88 -0.92 -5.49
N GLY A 111 1.59 -1.04 -4.36
CA GLY A 111 1.68 0.00 -3.35
C GLY A 111 2.36 1.29 -3.83
N SER A 112 1.84 2.45 -3.41
CA SER A 112 2.50 3.76 -3.54
C SER A 112 2.83 4.21 -4.97
N GLN A 113 2.17 3.66 -6.00
CA GLN A 113 2.47 3.96 -7.40
C GLN A 113 2.39 5.45 -7.74
N ILE A 114 1.38 6.15 -7.23
CA ILE A 114 1.21 7.60 -7.44
C ILE A 114 2.40 8.38 -6.83
N GLN A 115 2.83 7.97 -5.64
CA GLN A 115 3.98 8.60 -4.97
C GLN A 115 5.29 8.34 -5.73
N TYR A 116 5.47 7.13 -6.24
CA TYR A 116 6.66 6.76 -7.01
C TYR A 116 6.72 7.48 -8.36
N ALA A 117 5.59 7.66 -9.04
CA ALA A 117 5.54 8.41 -10.29
C ALA A 117 6.08 9.84 -10.12
N GLY A 118 5.65 10.55 -9.07
CA GLY A 118 6.07 11.93 -8.82
C GLY A 118 7.49 12.06 -8.23
N ARG A 119 7.86 11.21 -7.27
CA ARG A 119 9.11 11.37 -6.49
C ARG A 119 10.30 10.61 -7.05
N ILE A 120 10.07 9.48 -7.72
CA ILE A 120 11.13 8.63 -8.25
C ILE A 120 11.18 8.80 -9.76
N LEU A 121 10.12 8.41 -10.47
CA LEU A 121 10.11 8.32 -11.94
C LEU A 121 10.33 9.68 -12.61
N GLY A 122 9.79 10.76 -12.01
CA GLY A 122 10.04 12.13 -12.44
C GLY A 122 11.49 12.58 -12.28
N VAL A 123 12.16 12.20 -11.18
CA VAL A 123 13.56 12.61 -10.90
C VAL A 123 14.54 11.84 -11.78
N ILE A 124 14.30 10.56 -12.03
CA ILE A 124 15.14 9.73 -12.92
C ILE A 124 14.89 10.00 -14.42
N GLY A 125 14.00 10.94 -14.77
CA GLY A 125 13.73 11.30 -16.17
C GLY A 125 13.04 10.20 -16.97
N THR A 126 12.20 9.38 -16.33
CA THR A 126 11.46 8.32 -17.03
C THR A 126 10.56 8.95 -18.09
N LYS A 127 10.60 8.44 -19.34
CA LYS A 127 9.68 8.89 -20.39
C LYS A 127 8.24 8.78 -19.89
N ALA A 128 7.49 9.88 -19.91
CA ALA A 128 6.13 9.95 -19.38
C ALA A 128 5.20 8.88 -19.98
N SER A 129 5.41 8.50 -21.24
CA SER A 129 4.65 7.43 -21.90
C SER A 129 4.83 6.03 -21.30
N LYS A 130 5.93 5.78 -20.57
CA LYS A 130 6.20 4.49 -19.92
C LYS A 130 5.62 4.39 -18.51
N ILE A 131 5.32 5.51 -17.88
CA ILE A 131 4.80 5.54 -16.50
C ILE A 131 3.45 4.79 -16.39
N PRO A 132 2.46 5.00 -17.28
CA PRO A 132 1.21 4.24 -17.25
C PRO A 132 1.44 2.74 -17.45
N VAL A 133 2.37 2.34 -18.32
CA VAL A 133 2.69 0.92 -18.56
C VAL A 133 3.22 0.25 -17.30
N MET A 134 4.15 0.92 -16.60
CA MET A 134 4.68 0.41 -15.34
C MET A 134 3.61 0.24 -14.27
N ILE A 135 2.69 1.21 -14.18
CA ILE A 135 1.54 1.17 -13.28
C ILE A 135 0.67 -0.05 -13.60
N VAL A 136 0.29 -0.24 -14.86
CA VAL A 136 -0.57 -1.35 -15.30
C VAL A 136 0.08 -2.71 -15.02
N VAL A 137 1.37 -2.88 -15.35
CA VAL A 137 2.09 -4.14 -15.09
C VAL A 137 2.07 -4.51 -13.60
N SER A 138 2.31 -3.53 -12.73
CA SER A 138 2.33 -3.76 -11.29
C SER A 138 0.93 -4.04 -10.72
N VAL A 139 -0.13 -3.42 -11.25
CA VAL A 139 -1.52 -3.75 -10.92
C VAL A 139 -1.87 -5.18 -11.35
N ILE A 140 -1.52 -5.56 -12.58
CA ILE A 140 -1.74 -6.93 -13.08
C ILE A 140 -1.04 -7.95 -12.19
N ASN A 141 0.24 -7.70 -11.85
CA ASN A 141 0.99 -8.57 -10.95
C ASN A 141 0.32 -8.71 -9.58
N ALA A 142 -0.27 -7.64 -9.05
CA ALA A 142 -1.00 -7.67 -7.79
C ALA A 142 -2.24 -8.59 -7.88
N PHE A 143 -3.01 -8.51 -8.95
CA PHE A 143 -4.16 -9.40 -9.19
C PHE A 143 -3.74 -10.87 -9.39
N ILE A 144 -2.65 -11.12 -10.12
CA ILE A 144 -2.08 -12.46 -10.27
C ILE A 144 -1.67 -13.01 -8.90
N ALA A 145 -1.00 -12.20 -8.07
CA ALA A 145 -0.59 -12.62 -6.74
C ALA A 145 -1.79 -12.92 -5.84
N MET A 146 -2.86 -12.13 -5.88
CA MET A 146 -4.10 -12.44 -5.15
C MET A 146 -4.70 -13.76 -5.61
N PHE A 147 -4.72 -14.01 -6.93
CA PHE A 147 -5.21 -15.27 -7.47
C PHE A 147 -4.39 -16.47 -6.97
N LEU A 148 -3.06 -16.36 -6.98
CA LEU A 148 -2.18 -17.41 -6.46
C LEU A 148 -2.38 -17.62 -4.96
N MET A 149 -2.49 -16.55 -4.17
CA MET A 149 -2.74 -16.66 -2.74
C MET A 149 -4.09 -17.31 -2.43
N LYS A 150 -5.12 -17.00 -3.23
CA LYS A 150 -6.42 -17.68 -3.10
C LYS A 150 -6.27 -19.19 -3.28
N ILE A 151 -5.45 -19.65 -4.23
CA ILE A 151 -5.22 -21.09 -4.45
C ILE A 151 -4.45 -21.73 -3.28
N PHE A 152 -3.52 -21.00 -2.66
CA PHE A 152 -2.69 -21.54 -1.58
C PHE A 152 -3.35 -21.53 -0.21
N VAL A 153 -4.21 -20.55 0.06
CA VAL A 153 -4.77 -20.30 1.39
C VAL A 153 -6.27 -20.61 1.45
N GLY A 154 -6.99 -20.56 0.32
CA GLY A 154 -8.43 -20.83 0.22
C GLY A 154 -8.79 -22.20 -0.33
#